data_AF-A0A3D8VPN4-F1
#
_entry.id   AF-A0A3D8VPN4-F1
#
_cell.length_a   1.000
_cell.length_b   1.000
_cell.length_c   1.000
_cell.angle_alpha   90.00
_cell.angle_beta   90.00
_cell.angle_gamma   90.00
#
_symmetry.space_group_name_H-M   'P 1'
#
loop_
_entity.id
_entity.type
_entity.pdbx_description
1 polymer ?
#
loop_
_entity_poly.entity_id
_entity_poly.type
_entity_poly.pdbx_seq_one_letter_code
_entity_poly.pdbx_strand_id
1 'polypeptide(L)'
;MWKKLAVTAISVVSVGVGTAYAESSLPTVYHVYIDEQHVGTVENQAEVKSELRERMEEAEENHEGLNLSYMEEVSFKEQKVLSVKDESSNVLDSLQNELTLAADVVRLHINGEPVAHLPSEEKAEKVLETVKEEYVEEEELE
;
A
#
# COMPACT_ATOMS: atom_id res chain seq x y z
N MET A 1 -8.60 33.04 87.10
CA MET A 1 -8.95 33.72 85.83
C MET A 1 -7.97 33.29 84.76
N TRP A 2 -8.31 32.29 83.94
CA TRP A 2 -7.52 31.90 82.77
C TRP A 2 -8.43 31.91 81.54
N LYS A 3 -8.11 32.81 80.61
CA LYS A 3 -8.74 32.88 79.28
C LYS A 3 -8.22 31.70 78.47
N LYS A 4 -9.07 30.70 78.21
CA LYS A 4 -8.75 29.67 77.22
C LYS A 4 -9.08 30.23 75.84
N LEU A 5 -8.05 30.59 75.07
CA LEU A 5 -8.18 30.97 73.67
C LEU A 5 -8.44 29.69 72.87
N ALA A 6 -9.68 29.47 72.44
CA ALA A 6 -10.03 28.38 71.55
C ALA A 6 -9.69 28.79 70.11
N VAL A 7 -8.54 28.34 69.60
CA VAL A 7 -8.19 28.49 68.18
C VAL A 7 -8.99 27.46 67.40
N THR A 8 -10.07 27.90 66.77
CA THR A 8 -10.87 27.07 65.87
C THR A 8 -10.21 27.12 64.50
N ALA A 9 -9.44 26.08 64.16
CA ALA A 9 -8.90 25.91 62.81
C ALA A 9 -10.02 25.43 61.89
N ILE A 10 -10.47 26.29 60.97
CA ILE A 10 -11.42 25.93 59.92
C ILE A 10 -10.61 25.34 58.76
N SER A 11 -10.63 24.01 58.64
CA SER A 11 -10.10 23.31 57.48
C SER A 11 -11.06 23.49 56.31
N VAL A 12 -10.69 24.31 55.32
CA VAL A 12 -11.44 24.41 54.06
C VAL A 12 -11.18 23.15 53.25
N VAL A 13 -12.18 22.28 53.14
CA VAL A 13 -12.15 21.15 52.22
C VAL A 13 -12.52 21.68 50.83
N SER A 14 -11.51 21.92 50.00
CA SER A 14 -11.69 22.22 48.58
C SER A 14 -12.11 20.93 47.86
N VAL A 15 -13.40 20.80 47.58
CA VAL A 15 -13.91 19.76 46.69
C VAL A 15 -13.50 20.14 45.27
N GLY A 16 -12.44 19.52 44.76
CA GLY A 16 -12.07 19.60 43.35
C GLY A 16 -13.15 18.90 42.53
N VAL A 17 -13.91 19.66 41.74
CA VAL A 17 -14.76 19.09 40.71
C VAL A 17 -13.84 18.66 39.57
N GLY A 18 -13.43 17.39 39.59
CA GLY A 18 -12.76 16.77 38.46
C GLY A 18 -13.77 16.55 37.35
N THR A 19 -13.68 17.30 36.27
CA THR A 19 -14.35 16.94 35.02
C THR A 19 -13.59 15.74 34.44
N ALA A 20 -14.10 14.54 34.68
CA ALA A 20 -13.64 13.35 33.97
C ALA A 20 -14.13 13.48 32.51
N TYR A 21 -13.26 13.93 31.62
CA TYR A 21 -13.47 13.80 30.18
C TYR A 21 -13.24 12.33 29.84
N ALA A 22 -14.32 11.56 29.75
CA ALA A 22 -14.27 10.24 29.13
C ALA A 22 -14.13 10.44 27.62
N GLU A 23 -12.90 10.45 27.13
CA GLU A 23 -12.61 10.41 25.70
C GLU A 23 -12.95 9.00 25.19
N SER A 24 -14.23 8.77 24.89
CA SER A 24 -14.67 7.56 24.21
C SER A 24 -14.28 7.69 22.74
N SER A 25 -13.01 7.42 22.42
CA SER A 25 -12.58 7.35 21.02
C SER A 25 -13.19 6.10 20.39
N LEU A 26 -14.07 6.32 19.41
CA LEU A 26 -14.57 5.22 18.59
C LEU A 26 -13.38 4.58 17.84
N PRO A 27 -13.32 3.24 17.75
CA PRO A 27 -12.34 2.58 16.93
C PRO A 27 -12.46 3.03 15.46
N THR A 28 -11.32 3.08 14.79
CA THR A 28 -11.20 3.39 13.36
C THR A 28 -10.96 2.09 12.60
N VAL A 29 -11.71 1.90 11.52
CA VAL A 29 -11.48 0.85 10.52
C VAL A 29 -11.20 1.49 9.17
N TYR A 30 -10.58 0.73 8.27
CA TYR A 30 -10.29 1.13 6.92
C TYR A 30 -11.01 0.19 5.96
N HIS A 31 -11.92 0.77 5.17
CA HIS A 31 -12.54 0.08 4.05
C HIS A 31 -11.51 -0.07 2.94
N VAL A 32 -11.27 -1.30 2.53
CA VAL A 32 -10.31 -1.65 1.46
C VAL A 32 -11.07 -1.82 0.16
N TYR A 33 -10.50 -1.25 -0.90
CA TYR A 33 -11.03 -1.36 -2.25
C TYR A 33 -9.93 -1.88 -3.18
N ILE A 34 -10.32 -2.76 -4.10
CA ILE A 34 -9.54 -3.10 -5.29
C ILE A 34 -10.26 -2.41 -6.44
N ASP A 35 -9.57 -1.49 -7.10
CA ASP A 35 -10.16 -0.44 -7.92
C ASP A 35 -11.33 0.27 -7.18
N GLU A 36 -12.54 0.15 -7.70
CA GLU A 36 -13.77 0.70 -7.09
C GLU A 36 -14.58 -0.35 -6.30
N GLN A 37 -14.13 -1.61 -6.27
CA GLN A 37 -14.82 -2.71 -5.59
C GLN A 37 -14.43 -2.77 -4.11
N HIS A 38 -15.41 -2.65 -3.21
CA HIS A 38 -15.19 -2.83 -1.76
C HIS A 38 -15.00 -4.31 -1.42
N VAL A 39 -13.84 -4.65 -0.84
CA VAL A 39 -13.48 -6.04 -0.52
C VAL A 39 -13.54 -6.37 0.98
N GLY A 40 -13.61 -5.35 1.86
CA GLY A 40 -13.77 -5.57 3.29
C GLY A 40 -13.19 -4.44 4.14
N THR A 41 -13.07 -4.70 5.44
CA THR A 41 -12.51 -3.75 6.41
C THR A 41 -11.33 -4.32 7.17
N VAL A 42 -10.34 -3.46 7.46
CA VAL A 42 -9.17 -3.79 8.32
C VAL A 42 -8.98 -2.74 9.39
N GLU A 43 -8.44 -3.12 10.56
CA GLU A 43 -8.07 -2.16 11.60
C GLU A 43 -6.74 -1.46 11.30
N ASN A 44 -5.86 -2.11 10.54
CA ASN A 44 -4.52 -1.61 10.25
C ASN A 44 -4.16 -1.76 8.77
N GLN A 45 -4.06 -0.63 8.06
CA GLN A 45 -3.63 -0.63 6.65
C GLN A 45 -2.22 -1.21 6.45
N ALA A 46 -1.37 -1.22 7.48
CA ALA A 46 0.01 -1.69 7.36
C ALA A 46 0.08 -3.19 7.04
N GLU A 47 -0.90 -3.98 7.49
CA GLU A 47 -0.98 -5.41 7.19
C GLU A 47 -1.18 -5.62 5.68
N VAL A 48 -2.18 -4.95 5.10
CA VAL A 48 -2.44 -4.98 3.65
C VAL A 48 -1.24 -4.45 2.85
N LYS A 49 -0.62 -3.35 3.29
CA LYS A 49 0.55 -2.78 2.60
C LYS A 49 1.78 -3.69 2.66
N SER A 50 1.96 -4.44 3.74
CA SER A 50 3.07 -5.41 3.84
C SER A 50 2.85 -6.57 2.89
N GLU A 51 1.64 -7.13 2.85
CA GLU A 51 1.28 -8.22 1.93
C GLU A 51 1.52 -7.83 0.46
N LEU A 52 1.06 -6.64 0.06
CA LEU A 52 1.26 -6.12 -1.29
C LEU A 52 2.74 -5.97 -1.65
N ARG A 53 3.55 -5.51 -0.70
CA ARG A 53 4.99 -5.32 -0.88
C ARG A 53 5.72 -6.66 -0.96
N GLU A 54 5.45 -7.56 -0.02
CA GLU A 54 6.07 -8.90 0.03
C GLU A 54 5.79 -9.69 -1.25
N ARG A 55 4.54 -9.65 -1.74
CA ARG A 55 4.18 -10.28 -3.01
C ARG A 55 4.87 -9.65 -4.22
N MET A 56 5.05 -8.32 -4.22
CA MET A 56 5.81 -7.65 -5.30
C MET A 56 7.28 -8.03 -5.24
N GLU A 57 7.89 -8.02 -4.06
CA GLU A 57 9.29 -8.42 -3.84
C GLU A 57 9.53 -9.87 -4.31
N GLU A 58 8.65 -10.81 -3.95
CA GLU A 58 8.73 -12.20 -4.44
C GLU A 58 8.61 -12.28 -5.97
N ALA A 59 7.74 -11.49 -6.57
CA ALA A 59 7.57 -11.48 -8.02
C ALA A 59 8.80 -10.92 -8.75
N GLU A 60 9.40 -9.84 -8.22
CA GLU A 60 10.61 -9.22 -8.75
C GLU A 60 11.82 -10.17 -8.66
N GLU A 61 11.96 -10.91 -7.57
CA GLU A 61 13.01 -11.94 -7.42
C GLU A 61 12.90 -13.04 -8.49
N ASN A 62 11.68 -13.41 -8.88
CA ASN A 62 11.44 -14.44 -9.90
C ASN A 62 11.52 -13.93 -11.34
N HIS A 63 11.54 -12.61 -11.55
CA HIS A 63 11.44 -11.98 -12.87
C HIS A 63 12.48 -10.87 -13.05
N GLU A 64 13.76 -11.21 -12.83
CA GLU A 64 14.86 -10.26 -12.94
C GLU A 64 14.87 -9.48 -14.27
N GLY A 65 14.99 -8.16 -14.16
CA GLY A 65 15.10 -7.25 -15.31
C GLY A 65 13.78 -6.89 -15.97
N LEU A 66 12.63 -7.36 -15.46
CA LEU A 66 11.31 -6.84 -15.83
C LEU A 66 10.88 -5.75 -14.83
N ASN A 67 10.25 -4.69 -15.33
CA ASN A 67 9.58 -3.71 -14.48
C ASN A 67 8.15 -4.19 -14.20
N LEU A 68 7.85 -4.55 -12.96
CA LEU A 68 6.56 -5.10 -12.56
C LEU A 68 5.66 -4.05 -11.92
N SER A 69 4.35 -4.20 -12.11
CA SER A 69 3.33 -3.39 -11.46
C SER A 69 2.03 -4.17 -11.26
N TYR A 70 1.21 -3.75 -10.30
CA TYR A 70 -0.17 -4.24 -10.19
C TYR A 70 -1.05 -3.55 -11.23
N MET A 71 -1.93 -4.31 -11.87
CA MET A 71 -2.90 -3.75 -12.82
C MET A 71 -4.04 -3.01 -12.13
N GLU A 72 -4.42 -3.47 -10.94
CA GLU A 72 -5.49 -2.93 -10.12
C GLU A 72 -4.95 -1.99 -9.03
N GLU A 73 -5.75 -0.99 -8.65
CA GLU A 73 -5.40 -0.03 -7.59
C GLU A 73 -5.97 -0.46 -6.24
N VAL A 74 -5.13 -0.59 -5.21
CA VAL A 74 -5.62 -0.82 -3.84
C VAL A 74 -5.74 0.51 -3.09
N SER A 75 -6.96 0.84 -2.67
CA SER A 75 -7.25 2.09 -1.94
C SER A 75 -7.96 1.87 -0.61
N PHE A 76 -7.88 2.87 0.28
CA PHE A 76 -8.41 2.81 1.64
C PHE A 76 -9.30 4.00 1.95
N LYS A 77 -10.43 3.76 2.63
CA LYS A 77 -11.28 4.82 3.19
C LYS A 77 -11.45 4.63 4.70
N GLU A 78 -11.07 5.63 5.47
CA GLU A 78 -11.16 5.62 6.93
C GLU A 78 -12.60 5.83 7.42
N GLN A 79 -13.02 5.05 8.42
CA GLN A 79 -14.30 5.22 9.11
C GLN A 79 -14.20 4.94 10.61
N LYS A 80 -14.83 5.79 11.44
CA LYS A 80 -15.05 5.50 12.86
C LYS A 80 -16.30 4.64 13.05
N VAL A 81 -16.20 3.57 13.83
CA VAL A 81 -17.27 2.59 14.06
C VAL A 81 -17.55 2.38 15.55
N LEU A 82 -18.74 1.90 15.88
CA LEU A 82 -19.10 1.58 17.27
C LEU A 82 -18.57 0.20 17.71
N SER A 83 -18.29 -0.67 16.75
CA SER A 83 -17.77 -2.02 16.96
C SER A 83 -16.99 -2.44 15.72
N VAL A 84 -15.90 -3.15 15.91
CA VAL A 84 -15.07 -3.69 14.84
C VAL A 84 -15.54 -5.10 14.50
N LYS A 85 -15.56 -5.42 13.20
CA LYS A 85 -15.68 -6.77 12.69
C LYS A 85 -14.33 -7.14 12.08
N ASP A 86 -13.80 -8.30 12.45
CA ASP A 86 -12.60 -8.83 11.80
C ASP A 86 -12.97 -9.36 10.41
N GLU A 87 -12.46 -8.69 9.39
CA GLU A 87 -12.56 -9.10 7.99
C GLU A 87 -11.18 -9.18 7.32
N SER A 88 -10.09 -9.08 8.10
CA SER A 88 -8.72 -9.03 7.57
C SER A 88 -8.40 -10.25 6.69
N SER A 89 -8.78 -11.46 7.12
CA SER A 89 -8.57 -12.68 6.34
C SER A 89 -9.26 -12.62 4.97
N ASN A 90 -10.50 -12.11 4.90
CA ASN A 90 -11.24 -12.02 3.63
C ASN A 90 -10.60 -10.98 2.70
N VAL A 91 -10.08 -9.89 3.27
CA VAL A 91 -9.36 -8.86 2.51
C VAL A 91 -8.08 -9.45 1.93
N LEU A 92 -7.27 -10.16 2.72
CA LEU A 92 -6.05 -10.81 2.26
C LEU A 92 -6.33 -11.84 1.16
N ASP A 93 -7.39 -12.65 1.33
CA ASP A 93 -7.83 -13.59 0.29
C ASP A 93 -8.25 -12.87 -0.99
N SER A 94 -8.93 -11.73 -0.88
CA SER A 94 -9.34 -10.94 -2.06
C SER A 94 -8.13 -10.38 -2.80
N LEU A 95 -7.12 -9.86 -2.08
CA LEU A 95 -5.87 -9.38 -2.69
C LEU A 95 -5.14 -10.49 -3.43
N GLN A 96 -5.11 -11.70 -2.88
CA GLN A 96 -4.49 -12.85 -3.54
C GLN A 96 -5.21 -13.23 -4.85
N ASN A 97 -6.54 -13.22 -4.84
CA ASN A 97 -7.35 -13.70 -5.97
C ASN A 97 -7.61 -12.66 -7.06
N GLU A 98 -7.66 -11.37 -6.71
CA GLU A 98 -8.11 -10.31 -7.62
C GLU A 98 -6.97 -9.48 -8.18
N LEU A 99 -5.77 -9.47 -7.57
CA LEU A 99 -4.65 -8.69 -8.07
C LEU A 99 -3.83 -9.44 -9.13
N THR A 100 -3.56 -8.73 -10.21
CA THR A 100 -2.78 -9.18 -11.37
C THR A 100 -1.48 -8.40 -11.46
N LEU A 101 -0.36 -9.11 -11.60
CA LEU A 101 0.92 -8.50 -11.91
C LEU A 101 1.12 -8.40 -13.42
N ALA A 102 1.52 -7.22 -13.89
CA ALA A 102 1.91 -6.95 -15.26
C ALA A 102 3.39 -6.57 -15.33
N ALA A 103 4.01 -6.84 -16.47
CA ALA A 103 5.36 -6.41 -16.79
C ALA A 103 5.31 -5.35 -17.89
N ASP A 104 5.97 -4.21 -17.67
CA ASP A 104 6.18 -3.22 -18.71
C ASP A 104 7.24 -3.74 -19.69
N VAL A 105 6.88 -3.76 -20.97
CA VAL A 105 7.73 -4.28 -22.04
C VAL A 105 7.65 -3.41 -23.28
N VAL A 106 8.77 -3.35 -24.01
CA VAL A 106 8.87 -2.76 -25.35
C VAL A 106 8.62 -3.84 -26.38
N ARG A 107 7.69 -3.59 -27.30
CA ARG A 107 7.37 -4.52 -28.39
C ARG A 107 8.14 -4.13 -29.66
N LEU A 108 9.09 -4.96 -30.06
CA LEU A 108 9.84 -4.77 -31.29
C LEU A 108 9.00 -5.21 -32.49
N HIS A 109 8.90 -4.33 -33.50
CA HIS A 109 8.24 -4.63 -34.77
C HIS A 109 9.25 -4.56 -35.90
N ILE A 110 9.20 -5.56 -36.80
CA ILE A 110 9.96 -5.58 -38.04
C ILE A 110 8.95 -5.68 -39.18
N ASN A 111 9.03 -4.78 -40.16
CA ASN A 111 8.05 -4.70 -41.26
C ASN A 111 6.58 -4.60 -40.79
N GLY A 112 6.34 -3.98 -39.63
CA GLY A 112 5.00 -3.85 -39.04
C GLY A 112 4.50 -5.09 -38.29
N GLU A 113 5.26 -6.19 -38.27
CA GLU A 113 4.90 -7.40 -37.53
C GLU A 113 5.63 -7.45 -36.18
N PRO A 114 4.96 -7.79 -35.07
CA PRO A 114 5.60 -7.91 -33.77
C PRO A 114 6.45 -9.18 -33.72
N VAL A 115 7.74 -9.04 -33.41
CA VAL A 115 8.70 -10.15 -33.42
C VAL A 115 9.25 -10.50 -32.03
N ALA A 116 9.20 -9.56 -31.07
CA ALA A 116 9.68 -9.77 -29.71
C ALA A 116 9.08 -8.77 -28.71
N HIS A 117 9.07 -9.16 -27.43
CA HIS A 117 8.87 -8.27 -26.29
C HIS A 117 10.16 -8.22 -25.48
N LEU A 118 10.61 -7.01 -25.16
CA LEU A 118 11.89 -6.76 -24.52
C LEU A 118 11.67 -5.90 -23.27
N PRO A 119 12.50 -6.05 -22.22
CA PRO A 119 12.29 -5.37 -20.95
C PRO A 119 12.49 -3.85 -21.01
N SER A 120 13.20 -3.35 -22.02
CA SER A 120 13.48 -1.92 -22.16
C SER A 120 13.76 -1.53 -23.60
N GLU A 121 13.67 -0.24 -23.88
CA GLU A 121 14.03 0.35 -25.17
C GLU A 121 15.52 0.12 -25.48
N GLU A 122 16.41 0.28 -24.50
CA GLU A 122 17.85 -0.01 -24.65
C GLU A 122 18.10 -1.45 -25.14
N LYS A 123 17.36 -2.43 -24.60
CA LYS A 123 17.49 -3.83 -25.03
C LYS A 123 16.91 -4.03 -26.43
N ALA A 124 15.86 -3.30 -26.80
CA ALA A 124 15.31 -3.30 -28.15
C ALA A 124 16.28 -2.71 -29.18
N GLU A 125 16.92 -1.59 -28.86
CA GLU A 125 17.93 -0.96 -29.70
C GLU A 125 19.13 -1.88 -29.94
N LYS A 126 19.64 -2.54 -28.90
CA LYS A 126 20.73 -3.53 -29.03
C LYS A 126 20.35 -4.69 -29.94
N VAL A 127 19.14 -5.23 -29.81
CA VAL A 127 18.65 -6.29 -30.69
C VAL A 127 18.55 -5.79 -32.13
N LEU A 128 18.08 -4.57 -32.34
CA LEU A 128 17.96 -3.98 -33.67
C LEU A 128 19.34 -3.73 -34.32
N GLU A 129 20.33 -3.29 -33.54
CA GLU A 129 21.72 -3.12 -33.98
C GLU A 129 22.32 -4.46 -34.44
N THR A 130 22.23 -5.52 -33.62
CA THR A 130 22.69 -6.86 -34.01
C THR A 130 21.98 -7.38 -35.26
N VAL A 131 20.68 -7.11 -35.42
CA VAL A 131 19.97 -7.49 -36.64
C VAL A 131 20.52 -6.73 -37.85
N LYS A 132 20.83 -5.44 -37.73
CA LYS A 132 21.35 -4.63 -38.84
C LYS A 132 22.74 -5.08 -39.30
N GLU A 133 23.62 -5.43 -38.36
CA GLU A 133 24.98 -5.95 -38.63
C GLU A 133 24.98 -7.20 -39.54
N GLU A 134 23.93 -8.02 -39.48
CA GLU A 134 23.81 -9.22 -40.32
C GLU A 134 23.46 -8.91 -41.80
N TYR A 135 23.00 -7.69 -42.11
CA TYR A 135 22.54 -7.32 -43.46
C TYR A 135 23.29 -6.14 -44.08
N VAL A 136 24.07 -5.39 -43.31
CA VAL A 136 24.79 -4.19 -43.75
C VAL A 136 26.18 -4.21 -43.12
N GLU A 137 27.24 -3.98 -43.92
CA GLU A 137 28.59 -3.84 -43.37
C GLU A 137 28.66 -2.56 -42.50
N GLU A 138 29.41 -2.64 -41.39
CA GLU A 138 29.43 -1.63 -40.31
C GLU A 138 29.68 -0.19 -40.79
N GLU A 139 30.37 -0.03 -41.93
CA GLU A 139 30.68 1.25 -42.57
C GLU A 139 29.48 1.96 -43.23
N GLU A 140 28.32 1.30 -43.40
CA GLU A 140 27.14 1.88 -44.06
C GLU A 140 25.96 2.17 -43.09
N LEU A 141 26.16 2.02 -41.77
CA LEU A 141 25.09 2.16 -40.76
C LEU A 141 24.92 3.60 -40.17
N GLU A 142 25.68 4.59 -40.65
CA GLU A 142 25.64 6.00 -40.18
C GLU A 142 24.34 6.76 -40.50
#